data_AF-Q9NCF1-F1
#
_entry.id   AF-Q9NCF1-F1
#
_cell.length_a   1.000
_cell.length_b   1.000
_cell.length_c   1.000
_cell.angle_alpha   90.00
_cell.angle_beta   90.00
_cell.angle_gamma   90.00
#
_symmetry.space_group_name_H-M   'P 1'
#
loop_
_entity.id
_entity.type
_entity.pdbx_description
1 polymer ?
#
loop_
_entity_poly.entity_id
_entity_poly.type
_entity_poly.pdbx_seq_one_letter_code
_entity_poly.pdbx_strand_id
1 'polypeptide(L)'
;NDKSQKGEDLTGGYYDAGDHVKFGFPMAFSTTVLAWGVVDYEAGYSSANALTDARKAIKWATDYFIKAHVSTNEFYGQVGLGQPDHDYWGRPEDMTMARPAFKIDTSHPGSDLAAETAAALAAASIVFKSSDSSYSKTLLTHAKQLFDFANKYRGKYSDSIADANNFYASWDYKDELVWGAAWLYRATGDSSYLTTAESLYKDFGIQYWNGDFGWDTKTSGVQVLLADLTGKQEYKDKVQNYCDYLINSQTKTPKGLVYVYEWGALRAIA
;
A
#
# COMPACT_ATOMS: atom_id res chain seq x y z
N ASN A 1 -4.48 -0.75 23.76
CA ASN A 1 -3.73 -1.92 24.28
C ASN A 1 -3.18 -2.83 23.19
N ASP A 2 -3.15 -2.36 21.94
CA ASP A 2 -2.67 -3.13 20.79
C ASP A 2 -1.19 -3.48 20.98
N LYS A 3 -0.90 -4.77 21.03
CA LYS A 3 0.43 -5.32 21.22
C LYS A 3 0.51 -6.72 20.62
N SER A 4 1.72 -7.15 20.33
CA SER A 4 1.95 -8.52 19.88
C SER A 4 1.82 -9.56 20.99
N GLN A 5 1.94 -10.83 20.63
CA GLN A 5 2.06 -11.94 21.59
C GLN A 5 3.31 -11.83 22.48
N LYS A 6 4.40 -11.23 21.98
CA LYS A 6 5.65 -11.00 22.72
C LYS A 6 5.68 -9.66 23.46
N GLY A 7 4.64 -8.83 23.31
CA GLY A 7 4.51 -7.54 23.98
C GLY A 7 5.13 -6.36 23.26
N GLU A 8 5.49 -6.49 21.97
CA GLU A 8 5.86 -5.34 21.14
C GLU A 8 4.67 -4.37 21.02
N ASP A 9 4.95 -3.07 21.11
CA ASP A 9 3.93 -2.02 20.99
C ASP A 9 3.41 -1.93 19.55
N LEU A 10 2.11 -2.12 19.37
CA LEU A 10 1.43 -2.00 18.09
C LEU A 10 0.33 -0.92 18.12
N THR A 11 0.42 0.06 19.03
CA THR A 11 -0.49 1.21 19.08
C THR A 11 -0.22 2.23 17.96
N GLY A 12 -1.27 2.96 17.56
CA GLY A 12 -1.25 3.90 16.43
C GLY A 12 -1.85 3.30 15.16
N GLY A 13 -1.55 3.88 14.01
CA GLY A 13 -2.12 3.46 12.72
C GLY A 13 -3.60 3.83 12.59
N TYR A 14 -4.20 3.47 11.47
CA TYR A 14 -5.60 3.76 11.18
C TYR A 14 -6.50 2.56 11.42
N TYR A 15 -7.72 2.81 11.89
CA TYR A 15 -8.81 1.87 11.68
C TYR A 15 -9.20 1.89 10.20
N ASP A 16 -9.64 0.75 9.69
CA ASP A 16 -9.79 0.55 8.24
C ASP A 16 -10.99 1.31 7.66
N ALA A 17 -12.19 1.13 8.23
CA ALA A 17 -13.41 1.71 7.70
C ALA A 17 -14.32 2.25 8.81
N GLY A 18 -15.54 1.71 8.93
CA GLY A 18 -16.46 1.97 10.05
C GLY A 18 -16.26 1.03 11.23
N ASP A 19 -15.30 0.11 11.12
CA ASP A 19 -14.87 -0.83 12.14
C ASP A 19 -13.62 -0.32 12.87
N HIS A 20 -13.02 -1.17 13.71
CA HIS A 20 -11.83 -0.86 14.49
C HIS A 20 -10.70 -1.88 14.26
N VAL A 21 -10.81 -2.72 13.23
CA VAL A 21 -9.71 -3.56 12.79
C VAL A 21 -8.65 -2.70 12.12
N LYS A 22 -7.39 -3.05 12.34
CA LYS A 22 -6.27 -2.45 11.63
C LYS A 22 -5.82 -3.40 10.54
N PHE A 23 -6.42 -3.31 9.35
CA PHE A 23 -6.00 -4.09 8.19
C PHE A 23 -4.78 -3.43 7.53
N GLY A 24 -3.63 -4.10 7.59
CA GLY A 24 -2.36 -3.53 7.15
C GLY A 24 -2.27 -3.31 5.65
N PHE A 25 -2.87 -4.19 4.85
CA PHE A 25 -2.77 -4.13 3.39
C PHE A 25 -3.45 -2.88 2.79
N PRO A 26 -4.75 -2.61 3.04
CA PRO A 26 -5.40 -1.37 2.59
C PRO A 26 -4.84 -0.11 3.26
N MET A 27 -4.35 -0.21 4.51
CA MET A 27 -3.69 0.92 5.19
C MET A 27 -2.38 1.30 4.49
N ALA A 28 -1.57 0.31 4.10
CA ALA A 28 -0.33 0.52 3.36
C ALA A 28 -0.63 1.17 2.01
N PHE A 29 -1.57 0.62 1.23
CA PHE A 29 -2.02 1.20 -0.03
C PHE A 29 -2.45 2.66 0.12
N SER A 30 -3.33 2.96 1.08
CA SER A 30 -3.81 4.32 1.34
C SER A 30 -2.66 5.28 1.66
N THR A 31 -1.65 4.79 2.39
CA THR A 31 -0.47 5.57 2.75
C THR A 31 0.42 5.81 1.52
N THR A 32 0.63 4.81 0.67
CA THR A 32 1.39 4.95 -0.58
C THR A 32 0.74 5.98 -1.50
N VAL A 33 -0.57 5.90 -1.71
CA VAL A 33 -1.30 6.83 -2.60
C VAL A 33 -1.30 8.25 -2.03
N LEU A 34 -1.51 8.43 -0.73
CA LEU A 34 -1.42 9.75 -0.10
C LEU A 34 -0.01 10.35 -0.23
N ALA A 35 1.02 9.55 0.03
CA ALA A 35 2.41 9.97 -0.14
C ALA A 35 2.72 10.30 -1.60
N TRP A 36 2.24 9.51 -2.56
CA TRP A 36 2.39 9.78 -3.99
C TRP A 36 1.79 11.14 -4.37
N GLY A 37 0.57 11.42 -3.90
CA GLY A 37 -0.07 12.70 -4.11
C GLY A 37 0.75 13.87 -3.56
N VAL A 38 1.36 13.73 -2.38
CA VAL A 38 2.24 14.77 -1.83
C VAL A 38 3.53 14.91 -2.63
N VAL A 39 4.14 13.82 -3.09
CA VAL A 39 5.37 13.85 -3.89
C VAL A 39 5.15 14.59 -5.22
N ASP A 40 4.08 14.26 -5.94
CA ASP A 40 3.85 14.79 -7.29
C ASP A 40 3.14 16.15 -7.27
N TYR A 41 2.36 16.42 -6.22
CA TYR A 41 1.46 17.58 -6.14
C TYR A 41 1.62 18.39 -4.84
N GLU A 42 2.84 18.46 -4.26
CA GLU A 42 3.12 19.22 -3.02
C GLU A 42 2.60 20.67 -3.07
N ALA A 43 2.66 21.30 -4.26
CA ALA A 43 2.18 22.67 -4.47
C ALA A 43 0.67 22.81 -4.18
N GLY A 44 -0.14 21.78 -4.47
CA GLY A 44 -1.57 21.76 -4.16
C GLY A 44 -1.80 21.77 -2.65
N TYR A 45 -1.12 20.89 -1.92
CA TYR A 45 -1.17 20.84 -0.45
C TYR A 45 -0.69 22.14 0.20
N SER A 46 0.38 22.74 -0.34
CA SER A 46 0.92 24.01 0.15
C SER A 46 -0.06 25.16 -0.05
N SER A 47 -0.66 25.24 -1.25
CA SER A 47 -1.64 26.29 -1.58
C SER A 47 -2.91 26.18 -0.74
N ALA A 48 -3.28 24.96 -0.35
CA ALA A 48 -4.39 24.69 0.57
C ALA A 48 -4.01 24.86 2.06
N ASN A 49 -2.77 25.25 2.38
CA ASN A 49 -2.23 25.29 3.75
C ASN A 49 -2.39 23.96 4.52
N ALA A 50 -2.32 22.83 3.80
CA ALA A 50 -2.56 21.49 4.30
C ALA A 50 -1.32 20.59 4.26
N LEU A 51 -0.17 21.08 3.77
CA LEU A 51 1.06 20.27 3.63
C LEU A 51 1.53 19.66 4.96
N THR A 52 1.50 20.45 6.04
CA THR A 52 1.88 19.93 7.37
C THR A 52 0.92 18.84 7.84
N ASP A 53 -0.38 18.96 7.55
CA ASP A 53 -1.37 17.97 7.97
C ASP A 53 -1.33 16.71 7.09
N ALA A 54 -1.06 16.84 5.80
CA ALA A 54 -0.79 15.70 4.91
C ALA A 54 0.44 14.91 5.38
N ARG A 55 1.51 15.60 5.78
CA ARG A 55 2.69 14.97 6.40
C ARG A 55 2.30 14.24 7.69
N LYS A 56 1.51 14.83 8.59
CA LYS A 56 1.03 14.13 9.80
C LYS A 56 0.21 12.89 9.44
N ALA A 57 -0.67 12.98 8.45
CA ALA A 57 -1.52 11.87 8.03
C ALA A 57 -0.70 10.68 7.51
N ILE A 58 0.33 10.94 6.70
CA ILE A 58 1.29 9.91 6.26
C ILE A 58 2.08 9.36 7.45
N LYS A 59 2.62 10.25 8.29
CA LYS A 59 3.44 9.86 9.45
C LYS A 59 2.68 8.96 10.43
N TRP A 60 1.38 9.17 10.59
CA TRP A 60 0.54 8.36 11.48
C TRP A 60 0.53 6.88 11.11
N ALA A 61 0.46 6.58 9.81
CA ALA A 61 0.55 5.21 9.31
C ALA A 61 1.99 4.69 9.34
N THR A 62 2.97 5.48 8.89
CA THR A 62 4.36 5.01 8.81
C THR A 62 5.01 4.80 10.18
N ASP A 63 4.64 5.58 11.20
CA ASP A 63 5.04 5.32 12.58
C ASP A 63 4.52 3.95 13.05
N TYR A 64 3.29 3.58 12.66
CA TYR A 64 2.74 2.25 12.95
C TYR A 64 3.45 1.14 12.16
N PHE A 65 3.75 1.34 10.88
CA PHE A 65 4.48 0.35 10.09
C PHE A 65 5.90 0.09 10.63
N ILE A 66 6.59 1.13 11.11
CA ILE A 66 7.89 0.98 11.79
C ILE A 66 7.75 0.08 13.03
N LYS A 67 6.71 0.28 13.84
CA LYS A 67 6.43 -0.57 15.00
C LYS A 67 6.06 -2.01 14.60
N ALA A 68 5.29 -2.17 13.54
CA ALA A 68 4.85 -3.47 13.05
C ALA A 68 5.99 -4.30 12.41
N HIS A 69 7.04 -3.65 11.91
CA HIS A 69 8.26 -4.29 11.39
C HIS A 69 9.26 -4.55 12.51
N VAL A 70 9.00 -5.61 13.27
CA VAL A 70 9.75 -5.95 14.51
C VAL A 70 11.09 -6.65 14.25
N SER A 71 11.28 -7.20 13.05
CA SER A 71 12.52 -7.84 12.60
C SER A 71 12.57 -7.83 11.08
N THR A 72 13.76 -7.95 10.49
CA THR A 72 14.00 -7.84 9.03
C THR A 72 13.06 -8.68 8.15
N ASN A 73 12.57 -9.82 8.65
CA ASN A 73 11.63 -10.70 7.94
C ASN A 73 10.41 -11.07 8.80
N GLU A 74 9.94 -10.16 9.66
CA GLU A 74 8.74 -10.33 10.48
C GLU A 74 7.94 -9.02 10.52
N PHE A 75 6.68 -9.06 10.07
CA PHE A 75 5.83 -7.88 9.95
C PHE A 75 4.39 -8.15 10.40
N TYR A 76 3.89 -7.34 11.34
CA TYR A 76 2.50 -7.43 11.80
C TYR A 76 1.55 -6.76 10.81
N GLY A 77 0.69 -7.57 10.19
CA GLY A 77 -0.25 -7.15 9.15
C GLY A 77 -1.65 -6.82 9.66
N GLN A 78 -1.99 -7.24 10.88
CA GLN A 78 -3.34 -7.02 11.41
C GLN A 78 -3.36 -6.94 12.92
N VAL A 79 -4.22 -6.05 13.46
CA VAL A 79 -4.58 -6.02 14.88
C VAL A 79 -6.10 -5.94 15.03
N GLY A 80 -6.67 -6.85 15.81
CA GLY A 80 -8.11 -7.12 15.86
C GLY A 80 -8.47 -8.32 14.98
N LEU A 81 -9.46 -9.11 15.40
CA LEU A 81 -10.11 -10.10 14.54
C LEU A 81 -11.34 -9.44 13.92
N GLY A 82 -11.63 -9.73 12.65
CA GLY A 82 -12.77 -9.13 11.96
C GLY A 82 -14.09 -9.35 12.68
N GLN A 83 -14.46 -10.60 12.95
CA GLN A 83 -15.80 -10.88 13.50
C GLN A 83 -16.04 -10.27 14.90
N PRO A 84 -15.17 -10.46 15.93
CA PRO A 84 -15.41 -9.87 17.25
C PRO A 84 -15.39 -8.34 17.26
N ASP A 85 -14.63 -7.72 16.34
CA ASP A 85 -14.60 -6.27 16.17
C ASP A 85 -15.92 -5.78 15.54
N HIS A 86 -16.41 -6.47 14.49
CA HIS A 86 -17.64 -6.12 13.78
C HIS A 86 -18.91 -6.44 14.57
N ASP A 87 -18.85 -7.39 15.51
CA ASP A 87 -19.94 -7.69 16.46
C ASP A 87 -20.13 -6.57 17.50
N TYR A 88 -19.18 -5.63 17.59
CA TYR A 88 -19.22 -4.49 18.51
C TYR A 88 -19.56 -3.19 17.78
N TRP A 89 -20.61 -2.52 18.25
CA TRP A 89 -20.98 -1.19 17.78
C TRP A 89 -20.87 -0.16 18.91
N GLY A 90 -19.85 0.69 18.86
CA GLY A 90 -19.61 1.69 19.88
C GLY A 90 -18.35 2.49 19.61
N ARG A 91 -17.93 3.27 20.60
CA ARG A 91 -16.69 4.05 20.49
C ARG A 91 -15.47 3.14 20.66
N PRO A 92 -14.35 3.41 19.98
CA PRO A 92 -13.14 2.59 20.09
C PRO A 92 -12.57 2.52 21.51
N GLU A 93 -12.67 3.61 22.29
CA GLU A 93 -12.17 3.67 23.66
C GLU A 93 -12.93 2.75 24.64
N ASP A 94 -14.13 2.32 24.26
CA ASP A 94 -15.00 1.46 25.07
C ASP A 94 -14.87 -0.03 24.68
N MET A 95 -14.00 -0.38 23.72
CA MET A 95 -13.75 -1.76 23.32
C MET A 95 -13.17 -2.60 24.47
N THR A 96 -13.82 -3.72 24.79
CA THR A 96 -13.36 -4.67 25.82
C THR A 96 -12.97 -6.05 25.28
N MET A 97 -13.25 -6.35 24.01
CA MET A 97 -12.89 -7.63 23.39
C MET A 97 -11.37 -7.75 23.20
N ALA A 98 -10.89 -8.97 23.04
CA ALA A 98 -9.50 -9.22 22.71
C ALA A 98 -9.18 -8.71 21.29
N ARG A 99 -8.04 -8.02 21.13
CA ARG A 99 -7.53 -7.52 19.86
C ARG A 99 -6.20 -8.20 19.52
N PRO A 100 -6.21 -9.46 19.04
CA PRO A 100 -4.98 -10.19 18.73
C PRO A 100 -4.24 -9.54 17.57
N ALA A 101 -2.93 -9.73 17.52
CA ALA A 101 -2.08 -9.26 16.44
C ALA A 101 -1.59 -10.44 15.59
N PHE A 102 -1.65 -10.28 14.26
CA PHE A 102 -1.25 -11.29 13.28
C PHE A 102 -0.10 -10.77 12.43
N LYS A 103 0.79 -11.68 12.04
CA LYS A 103 2.03 -11.33 11.34
C LYS A 103 2.31 -12.28 10.19
N ILE A 104 3.10 -11.79 9.26
CA ILE A 104 3.81 -12.58 8.25
C ILE A 104 5.27 -12.74 8.67
N ASP A 105 5.85 -13.87 8.29
CA ASP A 105 7.25 -14.21 8.55
C ASP A 105 7.81 -15.12 7.44
N THR A 106 9.04 -15.62 7.59
CA THR A 106 9.69 -16.47 6.58
C THR A 106 8.98 -17.81 6.34
N SER A 107 8.16 -18.28 7.28
CA SER A 107 7.36 -19.51 7.15
C SER A 107 5.91 -19.27 6.72
N HIS A 108 5.41 -18.06 6.98
CA HIS A 108 4.07 -17.59 6.60
C HIS A 108 4.24 -16.27 5.83
N PRO A 109 4.64 -16.32 4.55
CA PRO A 109 4.98 -15.13 3.77
C PRO A 109 3.76 -14.26 3.42
N GLY A 110 4.03 -13.02 3.02
CA GLY A 110 3.03 -12.09 2.49
C GLY A 110 3.70 -11.00 1.66
N SER A 111 4.05 -11.35 0.42
CA SER A 111 4.75 -10.49 -0.53
C SER A 111 3.97 -9.22 -0.83
N ASP A 112 2.66 -9.34 -0.99
CA ASP A 112 1.73 -8.24 -1.22
C ASP A 112 1.77 -7.21 -0.08
N LEU A 113 1.44 -7.63 1.13
CA LEU A 113 1.44 -6.79 2.32
C LEU A 113 2.80 -6.14 2.58
N ALA A 114 3.88 -6.93 2.50
CA ALA A 114 5.23 -6.44 2.75
C ALA A 114 5.70 -5.48 1.65
N ALA A 115 5.40 -5.74 0.37
CA ALA A 115 5.82 -4.87 -0.72
C ALA A 115 4.99 -3.59 -0.83
N GLU A 116 3.68 -3.61 -0.55
CA GLU A 116 2.87 -2.39 -0.45
C GLU A 116 3.32 -1.54 0.74
N THR A 117 3.65 -2.15 1.88
CA THR A 117 4.23 -1.41 3.02
C THR A 117 5.60 -0.84 2.67
N ALA A 118 6.43 -1.57 1.93
CA ALA A 118 7.70 -1.06 1.42
C ALA A 118 7.50 0.13 0.47
N ALA A 119 6.50 0.07 -0.42
CA ALA A 119 6.11 1.17 -1.29
C ALA A 119 5.68 2.40 -0.48
N ALA A 120 4.82 2.22 0.53
CA ALA A 120 4.37 3.30 1.41
C ALA A 120 5.52 4.00 2.12
N LEU A 121 6.44 3.23 2.69
CA LEU A 121 7.61 3.74 3.40
C LEU A 121 8.61 4.40 2.45
N ALA A 122 8.81 3.86 1.25
CA ALA A 122 9.66 4.46 0.23
C ALA A 122 9.08 5.79 -0.27
N ALA A 123 7.80 5.84 -0.61
CA ALA A 123 7.10 7.07 -1.02
C ALA A 123 7.15 8.12 0.10
N ALA A 124 6.84 7.74 1.35
CA ALA A 124 6.92 8.63 2.50
C ALA A 124 8.35 9.14 2.74
N SER A 125 9.38 8.32 2.50
CA SER A 125 10.77 8.77 2.65
C SER A 125 11.11 9.96 1.75
N ILE A 126 10.49 10.04 0.57
CA ILE A 126 10.61 11.17 -0.35
C ILE A 126 9.92 12.41 0.25
N VAL A 127 8.69 12.27 0.75
CA VAL A 127 7.91 13.35 1.38
C VAL A 127 8.67 14.00 2.54
N PHE A 128 9.36 13.21 3.36
CA PHE A 128 10.09 13.70 4.52
C PHE A 128 11.54 14.07 4.24
N LYS A 129 12.07 13.86 3.04
CA LYS A 129 13.50 13.99 2.73
C LYS A 129 14.09 15.34 3.15
N SER A 130 13.39 16.44 2.89
CA SER A 130 13.83 17.81 3.21
C SER A 130 13.37 18.29 4.59
N SER A 131 12.21 17.84 5.06
CA SER A 131 11.58 18.32 6.30
C SER A 131 12.02 17.54 7.55
N ASP A 132 12.34 16.25 7.40
CA ASP A 132 12.87 15.39 8.45
C ASP A 132 13.75 14.29 7.83
N SER A 133 15.00 14.66 7.52
CA SER A 133 15.95 13.75 6.87
C SER A 133 16.32 12.52 7.72
N SER A 134 16.19 12.61 9.05
CA SER A 134 16.45 11.48 9.94
C SER A 134 15.33 10.45 9.81
N TYR A 135 14.08 10.90 9.90
CA TYR A 135 12.92 10.04 9.72
C TYR A 135 12.87 9.44 8.31
N SER A 136 13.15 10.25 7.28
CA SER A 136 13.29 9.78 5.89
C SER A 136 14.25 8.59 5.75
N LYS A 137 15.42 8.63 6.41
CA LYS A 137 16.38 7.51 6.41
C LYS A 137 15.83 6.28 7.14
N THR A 138 15.17 6.46 8.28
CA THR A 138 14.52 5.36 9.00
C THR A 138 13.47 4.68 8.14
N LEU A 139 12.58 5.46 7.49
CA LEU A 139 11.57 4.94 6.57
C LEU A 139 12.22 4.11 5.45
N LEU A 140 13.27 4.65 4.84
CA LEU A 140 13.95 3.98 3.74
C LEU A 140 14.65 2.68 4.17
N THR A 141 15.20 2.62 5.39
CA THR A 141 15.76 1.37 5.93
C THR A 141 14.69 0.29 6.06
N HIS A 142 13.54 0.61 6.65
CA HIS A 142 12.43 -0.34 6.77
C HIS A 142 11.87 -0.74 5.40
N ALA A 143 11.73 0.22 4.46
CA ALA A 143 11.25 -0.04 3.11
C ALA A 143 12.11 -1.08 2.37
N LYS A 144 13.44 -0.92 2.42
CA LYS A 144 14.37 -1.86 1.78
C LYS A 144 14.29 -3.25 2.38
N GLN A 145 14.26 -3.35 3.71
CA GLN A 145 14.16 -4.63 4.41
C GLN A 145 12.85 -5.36 4.11
N LEU A 146 11.71 -4.65 4.15
CA LEU A 146 10.41 -5.23 3.83
C LEU A 146 10.29 -5.67 2.38
N PHE A 147 10.86 -4.91 1.44
CA PHE A 147 10.92 -5.33 0.05
C PHE A 147 11.79 -6.57 -0.16
N ASP A 148 12.97 -6.61 0.46
CA ASP A 148 13.84 -7.80 0.41
C ASP A 148 13.13 -9.03 0.99
N PHE A 149 12.41 -8.86 2.11
CA PHE A 149 11.57 -9.91 2.70
C PHE A 149 10.47 -10.35 1.72
N ALA A 150 9.68 -9.41 1.19
CA ALA A 150 8.59 -9.67 0.24
C ALA A 150 9.07 -10.42 -1.01
N ASN A 151 10.21 -9.99 -1.56
CA ASN A 151 10.76 -10.51 -2.80
C ASN A 151 11.47 -11.86 -2.61
N LYS A 152 11.99 -12.14 -1.41
CA LYS A 152 12.66 -13.41 -1.12
C LYS A 152 11.70 -14.52 -0.68
N TYR A 153 10.68 -14.18 0.10
CA TYR A 153 9.71 -15.14 0.65
C TYR A 153 8.35 -14.88 0.02
N ARG A 154 8.07 -15.61 -1.07
CA ARG A 154 6.92 -15.36 -1.94
C ARG A 154 5.65 -16.02 -1.40
N GLY A 155 4.56 -15.26 -1.33
CA GLY A 155 3.24 -15.77 -1.00
C GLY A 155 2.24 -14.64 -0.76
N LYS A 156 0.95 -14.97 -0.72
CA LYS A 156 -0.10 -14.01 -0.39
C LYS A 156 -0.22 -13.85 1.11
N TYR A 157 -0.31 -12.63 1.62
CA TYR A 157 -0.40 -12.44 3.07
C TYR A 157 -1.68 -13.05 3.64
N SER A 158 -2.77 -13.08 2.89
CA SER A 158 -4.06 -13.57 3.38
C SER A 158 -4.07 -15.10 3.50
N ASP A 159 -3.17 -15.83 2.85
CA ASP A 159 -2.93 -17.26 3.14
C ASP A 159 -2.27 -17.47 4.50
N SER A 160 -1.50 -16.47 4.97
CA SER A 160 -0.77 -16.47 6.25
C SER A 160 -1.59 -15.88 7.41
N ILE A 161 -2.25 -14.74 7.16
CA ILE A 161 -3.17 -14.07 8.06
C ILE A 161 -4.59 -14.40 7.60
N ALA A 162 -5.03 -15.63 7.90
CA ALA A 162 -6.24 -16.21 7.35
C ALA A 162 -7.53 -15.43 7.67
N ASP A 163 -7.56 -14.69 8.79
CA ASP A 163 -8.71 -13.85 9.16
C ASP A 163 -9.00 -12.80 8.07
N ALA A 164 -7.96 -12.27 7.42
CA ALA A 164 -8.10 -11.25 6.39
C ALA A 164 -8.75 -11.76 5.09
N ASN A 165 -8.83 -13.09 4.85
CA ASN A 165 -9.42 -13.63 3.62
C ASN A 165 -10.90 -13.26 3.43
N ASN A 166 -11.63 -12.99 4.50
CA ASN A 166 -13.04 -12.61 4.41
C ASN A 166 -13.23 -11.08 4.28
N PHE A 167 -12.15 -10.31 4.25
CA PHE A 167 -12.18 -8.84 4.26
C PHE A 167 -11.32 -8.25 3.15
N TYR A 168 -10.01 -8.50 3.20
CA TYR A 168 -8.99 -7.99 2.29
C TYR A 168 -8.13 -9.14 1.76
N ALA A 169 -8.76 -10.13 1.14
CA ALA A 169 -8.06 -11.22 0.48
C ALA A 169 -7.21 -10.69 -0.67
N SER A 170 -5.99 -11.20 -0.77
CA SER A 170 -5.10 -10.85 -1.88
C SER A 170 -5.41 -11.65 -3.13
N TRP A 171 -5.62 -10.97 -4.25
CA TRP A 171 -5.84 -11.61 -5.55
C TRP A 171 -4.55 -12.18 -6.16
N ASP A 172 -3.49 -11.39 -6.22
CA ASP A 172 -2.14 -11.78 -6.62
C ASP A 172 -1.15 -10.79 -5.98
N TYR A 173 0.09 -11.22 -5.70
CA TYR A 173 1.10 -10.37 -5.07
C TYR A 173 2.13 -9.81 -6.06
N LYS A 174 2.09 -10.26 -7.32
CA LYS A 174 3.14 -10.02 -8.30
C LYS A 174 3.30 -8.56 -8.67
N ASP A 175 2.18 -7.86 -8.85
CA ASP A 175 2.13 -6.43 -9.12
C ASP A 175 2.66 -5.61 -7.94
N GLU A 176 2.45 -6.06 -6.70
CA GLU A 176 3.02 -5.42 -5.51
C GLU A 176 4.55 -5.44 -5.49
N LEU A 177 5.16 -6.54 -5.97
CA LEU A 177 6.62 -6.60 -6.08
C LEU A 177 7.16 -5.64 -7.14
N VAL A 178 6.42 -5.43 -8.24
CA VAL A 178 6.81 -4.42 -9.24
C VAL A 178 6.63 -3.01 -8.67
N TRP A 179 5.51 -2.79 -7.98
CA TRP A 179 5.15 -1.53 -7.33
C TRP A 179 6.17 -1.10 -6.28
N GLY A 180 6.50 -1.98 -5.33
CA GLY A 180 7.51 -1.74 -4.30
C GLY A 180 8.90 -1.48 -4.88
N ALA A 181 9.30 -2.23 -5.91
CA ALA A 181 10.57 -2.01 -6.60
C ALA A 181 10.63 -0.63 -7.29
N ALA A 182 9.57 -0.24 -8.00
CA ALA A 182 9.49 1.05 -8.67
C ALA A 182 9.56 2.22 -7.68
N TRP A 183 8.88 2.13 -6.54
CA TRP A 183 8.96 3.13 -5.47
C TRP A 183 10.33 3.21 -4.81
N LEU A 184 10.97 2.07 -4.56
CA LEU A 184 12.34 2.05 -4.04
C LEU A 184 13.32 2.67 -5.02
N TYR A 185 13.17 2.43 -6.33
CA TYR A 185 13.97 3.14 -7.33
C TYR A 185 13.74 4.65 -7.24
N ARG A 186 12.48 5.11 -7.22
CA ARG A 186 12.14 6.53 -7.12
C ARG A 186 12.74 7.19 -5.87
N ALA A 187 12.72 6.50 -4.73
CA ALA A 187 13.24 7.01 -3.47
C ALA A 187 14.78 7.03 -3.39
N THR A 188 15.45 6.08 -4.04
CA THR A 188 16.90 5.84 -3.86
C THR A 188 17.76 6.30 -5.03
N GLY A 189 17.22 6.28 -6.26
CA GLY A 189 17.99 6.37 -7.50
C GLY A 189 18.83 5.12 -7.82
N ASP A 190 18.71 4.04 -7.05
CA ASP A 190 19.48 2.81 -7.25
C ASP A 190 18.87 1.98 -8.40
N SER A 191 19.59 1.91 -9.51
CA SER A 191 19.15 1.26 -10.74
C SER A 191 18.89 -0.24 -10.62
N SER A 192 19.37 -0.89 -9.55
CA SER A 192 19.04 -2.30 -9.28
C SER A 192 17.55 -2.50 -9.00
N TYR A 193 16.88 -1.55 -8.33
CA TYR A 193 15.44 -1.60 -8.12
C TYR A 193 14.65 -1.38 -9.40
N LEU A 194 15.09 -0.46 -10.28
CA LEU A 194 14.45 -0.28 -11.59
C LEU A 194 14.58 -1.55 -12.43
N THR A 195 15.78 -2.14 -12.48
CA THR A 195 16.03 -3.40 -13.20
C THR A 195 15.13 -4.51 -12.68
N THR A 196 14.97 -4.59 -11.35
CA THR A 196 14.07 -5.56 -10.70
C THR A 196 12.61 -5.31 -11.10
N ALA A 197 12.15 -4.06 -11.03
CA ALA A 197 10.78 -3.70 -11.40
C ALA A 197 10.46 -4.10 -12.85
N GLU A 198 11.33 -3.73 -13.80
CA GLU A 198 11.10 -4.04 -15.22
C GLU A 198 11.22 -5.53 -15.54
N SER A 199 12.10 -6.27 -14.85
CA SER A 199 12.19 -7.73 -15.00
C SER A 199 10.92 -8.38 -14.50
N LEU A 200 10.51 -8.10 -13.26
CA LEU A 200 9.32 -8.69 -12.66
C LEU A 200 8.05 -8.32 -13.43
N TYR A 201 7.94 -7.08 -13.92
CA TYR A 201 6.83 -6.65 -14.77
C TYR A 201 6.66 -7.58 -15.98
N LYS A 202 7.77 -7.91 -16.65
CA LYS A 202 7.79 -8.79 -17.83
C LYS A 202 7.59 -10.25 -17.46
N ASP A 203 8.30 -10.73 -16.44
CA ASP A 203 8.29 -12.14 -16.00
C ASP A 203 6.91 -12.55 -15.47
N PHE A 204 6.20 -11.64 -14.81
CA PHE A 204 4.84 -11.85 -14.33
C PHE A 204 3.76 -11.56 -15.37
N GLY A 205 4.14 -11.02 -16.53
CA GLY A 205 3.21 -10.71 -17.61
C GLY A 205 2.24 -9.59 -17.27
N ILE A 206 2.62 -8.64 -16.40
CA ILE A 206 1.76 -7.53 -15.94
C ILE A 206 1.28 -6.69 -17.14
N GLN A 207 2.04 -6.63 -18.23
CA GLN A 207 1.63 -5.98 -19.48
C GLN A 207 0.36 -6.56 -20.12
N TYR A 208 -0.03 -7.78 -19.74
CA TYR A 208 -1.23 -8.46 -20.25
C TYR A 208 -2.38 -8.44 -19.24
N TRP A 209 -2.15 -7.91 -18.03
CA TRP A 209 -3.21 -7.76 -17.05
C TRP A 209 -4.15 -6.63 -17.46
N ASN A 210 -5.41 -6.74 -17.07
CA ASN A 210 -6.36 -5.65 -17.24
C ASN A 210 -5.94 -4.46 -16.38
N GLY A 211 -6.18 -3.24 -16.88
CA GLY A 211 -5.94 -2.04 -16.11
C GLY A 211 -6.90 -1.97 -14.92
N ASP A 212 -6.33 -1.76 -13.74
CA ASP A 212 -7.02 -1.48 -12.49
C ASP A 212 -6.05 -0.78 -11.54
N PHE A 213 -6.58 -0.03 -10.59
CA PHE A 213 -5.83 0.58 -9.51
C PHE A 213 -6.69 0.68 -8.25
N GLY A 214 -6.34 -0.11 -7.24
CA GLY A 214 -7.02 -0.15 -5.95
C GLY A 214 -6.16 -0.88 -4.94
N TRP A 215 -6.63 -1.08 -3.71
CA TRP A 215 -5.81 -1.70 -2.66
C TRP A 215 -5.28 -3.09 -2.99
N ASP A 216 -5.95 -3.85 -3.86
CA ASP A 216 -5.57 -5.23 -4.23
C ASP A 216 -4.86 -5.35 -5.59
N THR A 217 -4.89 -4.31 -6.43
CA THR A 217 -4.28 -4.36 -7.77
C THR A 217 -3.63 -3.05 -8.13
N LYS A 218 -2.36 -3.11 -8.52
CA LYS A 218 -1.48 -1.98 -8.82
C LYS A 218 -1.18 -1.83 -10.31
N THR A 219 -1.76 -2.65 -11.20
CA THR A 219 -1.40 -2.69 -12.64
C THR A 219 -1.26 -1.32 -13.28
N SER A 220 -2.31 -0.50 -13.24
CA SER A 220 -2.29 0.82 -13.89
C SER A 220 -1.36 1.80 -13.14
N GLY A 221 -1.25 1.67 -11.82
CA GLY A 221 -0.33 2.45 -10.98
C GLY A 221 1.14 2.16 -11.31
N VAL A 222 1.51 0.89 -11.44
CA VAL A 222 2.82 0.42 -11.88
C VAL A 222 3.15 0.97 -13.27
N GLN A 223 2.21 0.87 -14.21
CA GLN A 223 2.42 1.32 -15.58
C GLN A 223 2.66 2.83 -15.66
N VAL A 224 1.85 3.65 -14.98
CA VAL A 224 2.07 5.11 -14.99
C VAL A 224 3.33 5.51 -14.24
N LEU A 225 3.65 4.83 -13.14
CA LEU A 225 4.88 5.10 -12.39
C LEU A 225 6.12 4.74 -13.22
N LEU A 226 6.16 3.58 -13.88
CA LEU A 226 7.27 3.21 -14.76
C LEU A 226 7.35 4.11 -16.01
N ALA A 227 6.21 4.57 -16.53
CA ALA A 227 6.19 5.55 -17.63
C ALA A 227 6.87 6.88 -17.22
N ASP A 228 6.60 7.38 -16.01
CA ASP A 228 7.23 8.58 -15.45
C ASP A 228 8.74 8.36 -15.25
N LEU A 229 9.10 7.25 -14.60
CA LEU A 229 10.49 6.96 -14.22
C LEU A 229 11.42 6.68 -15.40
N THR A 230 10.89 6.12 -16.50
CA THR A 230 11.71 5.64 -17.63
C THR A 230 11.49 6.38 -18.93
N GLY A 231 10.34 7.05 -19.09
CA GLY A 231 9.92 7.66 -20.35
C GLY A 231 9.61 6.66 -21.48
N LYS A 232 9.65 5.35 -21.24
CA LYS A 232 9.47 4.31 -22.27
C LYS A 232 8.05 4.30 -22.83
N GLN A 233 7.95 4.16 -24.15
CA GLN A 233 6.67 4.18 -24.85
C GLN A 233 5.78 3.00 -24.49
N GLU A 234 6.35 1.82 -24.21
CA GLU A 234 5.58 0.61 -23.86
C GLU A 234 4.67 0.79 -22.64
N TYR A 235 5.11 1.56 -21.62
CA TYR A 235 4.30 1.85 -20.45
C TYR A 235 3.28 2.96 -20.74
N LYS A 236 3.69 4.00 -21.48
CA LYS A 236 2.81 5.11 -21.89
C LYS A 236 1.62 4.61 -22.71
N ASP A 237 1.86 3.68 -23.63
CA ASP A 237 0.83 3.07 -24.45
C ASP A 237 -0.20 2.31 -23.59
N LYS A 238 0.26 1.61 -22.53
CA LYS A 238 -0.64 0.90 -21.61
C LYS A 238 -1.52 1.86 -20.81
N VAL A 239 -0.94 2.93 -20.28
CA VAL A 239 -1.69 3.98 -19.57
C VAL A 239 -2.70 4.64 -20.50
N GLN A 240 -2.28 5.04 -21.69
CA GLN A 240 -3.17 5.67 -22.67
C GLN A 240 -4.34 4.74 -23.04
N ASN A 241 -4.07 3.48 -23.38
CA ASN A 241 -5.11 2.52 -23.73
C ASN A 241 -6.12 2.32 -22.59
N TYR A 242 -5.66 2.30 -21.34
CA TYR A 242 -6.53 2.17 -20.18
C TYR A 242 -7.41 3.42 -19.98
N CYS A 243 -6.82 4.62 -20.05
CA CYS A 243 -7.56 5.88 -19.97
C CYS A 243 -8.59 6.00 -21.10
N ASP A 244 -8.21 5.68 -22.34
CA ASP A 244 -9.09 5.70 -23.50
C ASP A 244 -10.25 4.70 -23.34
N TYR A 245 -9.99 3.52 -22.77
CA TYR A 245 -11.03 2.55 -22.44
C TYR A 245 -12.02 3.10 -21.39
N LEU A 246 -11.53 3.69 -20.29
CA LEU A 246 -12.39 4.25 -19.24
C LEU A 246 -13.28 5.38 -19.78
N ILE A 247 -12.71 6.27 -20.61
CA ILE A 247 -13.42 7.40 -21.19
C ILE A 247 -14.44 6.94 -22.22
N ASN A 248 -14.02 6.11 -23.18
CA ASN A 248 -14.81 5.85 -24.38
C ASN A 248 -15.74 4.63 -24.26
N SER A 249 -15.36 3.63 -23.45
CA SER A 249 -15.99 2.30 -23.52
C SER A 249 -16.56 1.80 -22.19
N GLN A 250 -15.94 2.14 -21.05
CA GLN A 250 -16.42 1.67 -19.75
C GLN A 250 -17.84 2.19 -19.46
N THR A 251 -18.64 1.32 -18.84
CA THR A 251 -20.00 1.59 -18.39
C THR A 251 -20.04 2.86 -17.56
N LYS A 252 -21.05 3.69 -17.83
CA LYS A 252 -21.30 4.92 -17.08
C LYS A 252 -22.75 4.93 -16.60
N THR A 253 -22.96 5.49 -15.41
CA THR A 253 -24.31 5.84 -14.97
C THR A 253 -24.94 6.86 -15.92
N PRO A 254 -26.28 7.02 -15.93
CA PRO A 254 -26.94 8.05 -16.74
C PRO A 254 -26.45 9.49 -16.51
N LYS A 255 -25.78 9.76 -15.38
CA LYS A 255 -25.21 11.07 -15.03
C LYS A 255 -23.71 11.17 -15.30
N GLY A 256 -23.09 10.18 -15.95
CA GLY A 256 -21.72 10.24 -16.43
C GLY A 256 -20.64 9.66 -15.51
N LEU A 257 -20.97 9.24 -14.29
CA LEU A 257 -20.02 8.52 -13.42
C LEU A 257 -19.60 7.20 -14.09
N VAL A 258 -18.30 6.98 -14.27
CA VAL A 258 -17.76 5.68 -14.70
C VAL A 258 -18.02 4.65 -13.60
N TYR A 259 -18.67 3.55 -13.97
CA TYR A 259 -19.11 2.51 -13.05
C TYR A 259 -18.32 1.23 -13.33
N VAL A 260 -17.30 0.95 -12.51
CA VAL A 260 -16.39 -0.19 -12.69
C VAL A 260 -16.93 -1.44 -11.99
N TYR A 261 -17.27 -1.33 -10.72
CA TYR A 261 -17.86 -2.39 -9.90
C TYR A 261 -18.71 -1.78 -8.77
N GLU A 262 -19.56 -2.60 -8.14
CA GLU A 262 -20.50 -2.14 -7.11
C GLU A 262 -19.81 -1.70 -5.80
N TRP A 263 -18.73 -2.37 -5.41
CA TRP A 263 -18.04 -2.14 -4.14
C TRP A 263 -17.11 -0.92 -4.20
N GLY A 264 -17.54 0.18 -3.58
CA GLY A 264 -16.77 1.42 -3.60
C GLY A 264 -16.71 2.04 -5.00
N ALA A 265 -17.85 2.13 -5.69
CA ALA A 265 -17.94 2.66 -7.05
C ALA A 265 -17.30 4.06 -7.21
N LEU A 266 -17.43 4.94 -6.21
CA LEU A 266 -16.77 6.25 -6.22
C LEU A 266 -15.25 6.15 -6.00
N ARG A 267 -14.80 5.24 -5.13
CA ARG A 267 -13.36 4.99 -4.89
C ARG A 267 -12.67 4.54 -6.17
N ALA A 268 -13.33 3.71 -6.99
CA ALA A 268 -12.73 3.11 -8.19
C ALA A 268 -12.38 4.11 -9.30
N ILE A 269 -12.89 5.35 -9.24
CA ILE A 269 -12.67 6.36 -10.28
C ILE A 269 -12.20 7.72 -9.74
N ALA A 270 -11.95 7.81 -8.44
CA ALA A 270 -11.45 9.01 -7.78
C ALA A 270 -9.94 9.17 -7.94
#